data_AF-A0A849FJA4-F1
#
_entry.id   AF-A0A849FJA4-F1
#
_cell.length_a   1.000
_cell.length_b   1.000
_cell.length_c   1.000
_cell.angle_alpha   90.00
_cell.angle_beta   90.00
_cell.angle_gamma   90.00
#
_symmetry.space_group_name_H-M   'P 1'
#
loop_
_entity.id
_entity.type
_entity.pdbx_description
1 polymer ?
#
loop_
_entity_poly.entity_id
_entity_poly.type
_entity_poly.pdbx_seq_one_letter_code
_entity_poly.pdbx_strand_id
1 'polypeptide(L)'
;DFTYLDKKEVLGNLEKIKNLAEIAGQRGQKLSQMAISWLLNRPHVSSVLIGASSTNQLKENVGALEQLQFTDEELNLIDKNS
;
A
#
# COMPACT_ATOMS: atom_id res chain seq x y z
N ASP A 1 -20.82 15.11 2.13
CA ASP A 1 -21.13 13.67 2.00
C ASP A 1 -19.88 12.84 1.85
N PHE A 2 -19.44 12.22 2.93
CA PHE A 2 -18.30 11.30 2.98
C PHE A 2 -18.81 9.87 3.06
N THR A 3 -19.27 9.30 1.96
CA THR A 3 -19.39 7.84 1.79
C THR A 3 -19.97 7.59 0.41
N TYR A 4 -19.20 6.94 -0.46
CA TYR A 4 -19.56 5.72 -1.17
C TYR A 4 -18.37 5.43 -2.08
N LEU A 5 -17.77 4.24 -1.95
CA LEU A 5 -16.89 3.74 -3.00
C LEU A 5 -17.76 3.67 -4.26
N ASP A 6 -17.48 4.52 -5.25
CA ASP A 6 -18.13 4.42 -6.55
C ASP A 6 -17.74 3.07 -7.14
N LYS A 7 -18.72 2.18 -7.31
CA LYS A 7 -18.50 0.83 -7.86
C LYS A 7 -17.76 0.90 -9.20
N LYS A 8 -18.00 1.93 -10.01
CA LYS A 8 -17.33 2.11 -11.30
C LYS A 8 -15.84 2.35 -11.12
N GLU A 9 -15.47 3.17 -10.14
CA GLU A 9 -14.08 3.48 -9.82
C GLU A 9 -13.37 2.27 -9.21
N VAL A 10 -14.04 1.54 -8.30
CA VAL A 10 -13.52 0.30 -7.73
C VAL A 10 -13.24 -0.72 -8.83
N LEU A 11 -14.23 -0.98 -9.70
CA LEU A 11 -14.11 -1.94 -10.78
C LEU A 11 -13.01 -1.53 -11.78
N GLY A 12 -12.86 -0.23 -12.04
CA GLY A 12 -11.78 0.29 -12.90
C GLY A 12 -10.38 0.09 -12.32
N ASN A 13 -10.25 0.05 -11.00
CA ASN A 13 -8.97 -0.10 -10.30
C ASN A 13 -8.67 -1.55 -9.87
N LEU A 14 -9.58 -2.49 -10.06
CA LEU A 14 -9.40 -3.88 -9.59
C LEU A 14 -8.13 -4.55 -10.13
N GLU A 15 -7.84 -4.37 -11.43
CA GLU A 15 -6.65 -4.99 -12.03
C GLU A 15 -5.36 -4.38 -11.47
N LYS A 16 -5.32 -3.06 -11.27
CA LYS A 16 -4.21 -2.38 -10.60
C LYS A 16 -4.00 -2.91 -9.17
N ILE A 17 -5.09 -3.04 -8.41
CA ILE A 17 -5.06 -3.56 -7.04
C ILE A 17 -4.52 -4.99 -7.00
N LYS A 18 -4.93 -5.86 -7.93
CA LYS A 18 -4.42 -7.23 -8.03
C LYS A 18 -2.93 -7.26 -8.32
N ASN A 19 -2.46 -6.48 -9.28
CA ASN A 19 -1.03 -6.41 -9.63
C ASN A 19 -0.20 -5.90 -8.44
N LEU A 20 -0.68 -4.87 -7.74
CA LEU A 20 -0.02 -4.38 -6.52
C LEU A 20 -0.03 -5.42 -5.40
N ALA A 21 -1.11 -6.21 -5.26
CA ALA A 21 -1.17 -7.28 -4.29
C ALA A 21 -0.16 -8.41 -4.59
N GLU A 22 0.08 -8.70 -5.88
CA GLU A 22 1.10 -9.67 -6.29
C GLU A 22 2.52 -9.19 -5.92
N ILE A 23 2.84 -7.92 -6.21
CA ILE A 23 4.12 -7.31 -5.84
C ILE A 23 4.31 -7.35 -4.31
N ALA A 24 3.27 -7.01 -3.54
CA ALA A 24 3.31 -7.10 -2.09
C ALA A 24 3.58 -8.53 -1.60
N GLY A 25 2.94 -9.53 -2.24
CA GLY A 25 3.15 -10.95 -1.95
C GLY A 25 4.60 -11.39 -2.21
N GLN A 26 5.20 -10.95 -3.32
CA GLN A 26 6.62 -11.22 -3.64
C GLN A 26 7.57 -10.61 -2.60
N ARG A 27 7.18 -9.49 -2.00
CA ARG A 27 7.89 -8.83 -0.90
C ARG A 27 7.64 -9.45 0.48
N GLY A 28 6.76 -10.46 0.58
CA GLY A 28 6.34 -11.02 1.87
C GLY A 28 5.52 -10.05 2.72
N GLN A 29 4.93 -9.01 2.12
CA GLN A 29 4.13 -7.99 2.80
C GLN A 29 2.65 -8.09 2.41
N LYS A 30 1.74 -7.68 3.31
CA LYS A 30 0.36 -7.36 2.92
C LYS A 30 0.36 -6.11 2.03
N LEU A 31 -0.61 -6.00 1.13
CA LEU A 31 -0.78 -4.81 0.28
C LEU A 31 -0.84 -3.51 1.10
N SER A 32 -1.55 -3.51 2.24
CA SER A 32 -1.60 -2.35 3.14
C SER A 32 -0.24 -1.99 3.74
N GLN A 33 0.56 -2.99 4.11
CA GLN A 33 1.91 -2.78 4.63
C GLN A 33 2.83 -2.21 3.55
N MET A 34 2.76 -2.75 2.33
CA MET A 34 3.54 -2.24 1.19
C MET A 34 3.18 -0.78 0.87
N ALA A 35 1.89 -0.43 0.89
CA ALA A 35 1.44 0.94 0.65
C ALA A 35 2.00 1.93 1.69
N ILE A 36 2.01 1.55 2.97
CA ILE A 36 2.61 2.36 4.04
C ILE A 36 4.13 2.49 3.82
N SER A 37 4.80 1.39 3.53
CA SER A 37 6.24 1.36 3.26
C SER A 37 6.62 2.27 2.10
N TRP A 38 5.82 2.23 1.02
CA TRP A 38 6.03 3.04 -0.17
C TRP A 38 5.89 4.55 0.11
N LEU A 39 4.92 4.95 0.93
CA LEU A 39 4.81 6.35 1.37
C LEU A 39 6.00 6.77 2.23
N LEU A 40 6.45 5.92 3.15
CA LEU A 40 7.59 6.20 4.03
C LEU A 40 8.93 6.23 3.27
N ASN A 41 9.04 5.55 2.13
CA ASN A 41 10.23 5.56 1.28
C ASN A 41 10.42 6.90 0.53
N ARG A 42 9.43 7.80 0.54
CA ARG A 42 9.51 9.08 -0.17
C ARG A 42 10.19 10.14 0.70
N PRO A 43 11.27 10.79 0.22
CA PRO A 43 12.06 11.73 1.03
C PRO A 43 11.28 12.99 1.47
N HIS A 44 10.18 13.32 0.78
CA HIS A 44 9.33 14.46 1.11
C HIS A 44 8.18 14.12 2.08
N VAL A 45 8.04 12.87 2.49
CA VAL A 45 7.00 12.41 3.42
C VAL A 45 7.60 12.30 4.81
N SER A 46 7.21 13.20 5.73
CA SER A 46 7.73 13.17 7.10
C SER A 46 7.08 12.10 7.98
N SER A 47 5.82 11.75 7.71
CA SER A 47 5.07 10.75 8.47
C SER A 47 3.84 10.26 7.70
N VAL A 48 3.38 9.05 8.01
CA VAL A 48 2.14 8.45 7.48
C VAL A 48 1.12 8.33 8.60
N LEU A 49 -0.01 9.03 8.45
CA LEU A 49 -1.13 8.94 9.39
C LEU A 49 -2.01 7.73 9.03
N ILE A 50 -2.00 6.71 9.89
CA ILE A 50 -2.82 5.50 9.72
C ILE A 50 -4.02 5.49 10.67
N GLY A 51 -5.22 5.31 10.11
CA GLY A 51 -6.40 4.95 10.88
C GLY A 51 -6.47 3.43 11.08
N ALA A 52 -6.72 2.98 12.30
CA ALA A 52 -6.94 1.57 12.61
C ALA A 52 -8.23 1.41 13.43
N SER A 53 -9.11 0.51 13.01
CA SER A 53 -10.35 0.20 13.73
C SER A 53 -10.15 -0.82 14.86
N SER A 54 -8.96 -1.42 14.94
CA SER A 54 -8.58 -2.36 16.00
C SER A 54 -7.08 -2.34 16.26
N THR A 55 -6.69 -2.81 17.44
CA THR A 55 -5.28 -2.97 17.82
C THR A 55 -4.55 -4.01 16.95
N ASN A 56 -5.26 -5.04 16.48
CA ASN A 56 -4.69 -6.03 15.57
C ASN A 56 -4.35 -5.40 14.22
N GLN A 57 -5.27 -4.60 13.64
CA GLN A 57 -4.98 -3.89 12.39
C GLN A 57 -3.81 -2.91 12.56
N LEU A 58 -3.71 -2.25 13.70
CA LEU A 58 -2.56 -1.40 14.00
C LEU A 58 -1.26 -2.23 14.01
N LYS A 59 -1.21 -3.35 14.72
CA LYS A 59 -0.04 -4.25 14.74
C LYS A 59 0.33 -4.75 13.34
N GLU A 60 -0.66 -5.12 12.53
CA GLU A 60 -0.44 -5.53 11.15
C GLU A 60 0.17 -4.38 10.32
N ASN A 61 -0.37 -3.17 10.43
CA ASN A 61 0.16 -2.00 9.71
C ASN A 61 1.59 -1.64 10.14
N VAL A 62 1.94 -1.83 11.41
CA VAL A 62 3.30 -1.62 11.92
C VAL A 62 4.31 -2.57 11.26
N GLY A 63 3.88 -3.74 10.80
CA GLY A 63 4.72 -4.66 10.02
C GLY A 63 5.27 -4.08 8.71
N ALA A 64 4.73 -2.95 8.22
CA ALA A 64 5.31 -2.19 7.11
C ALA A 64 6.79 -1.81 7.37
N LEU A 65 7.14 -1.54 8.62
CA LEU A 65 8.49 -1.11 9.00
C LEU A 65 9.56 -2.21 8.80
N GLU A 66 9.15 -3.47 8.63
CA GLU A 66 10.07 -4.58 8.42
C GLU A 66 10.75 -4.55 7.04
N GLN A 67 10.11 -3.92 6.03
CA GLN A 67 10.65 -3.84 4.67
C GLN A 67 10.29 -2.52 3.98
N LEU A 68 11.04 -1.48 4.33
CA LEU A 68 10.88 -0.11 3.83
C LEU A 68 11.55 0.16 2.48
N GLN A 69 12.58 -0.62 2.14
CA GLN A 69 13.38 -0.39 0.95
C GLN A 69 12.71 -0.99 -0.29
N PHE A 70 12.81 -0.28 -1.40
CA PHE A 70 12.35 -0.74 -2.70
C PHE A 70 13.51 -0.71 -3.67
N THR A 71 13.60 -1.74 -4.51
CA THR A 71 14.46 -1.74 -5.69
C THR A 71 13.87 -0.83 -6.77
N ASP A 72 14.70 -0.37 -7.70
CA ASP A 72 14.22 0.43 -8.84
C ASP A 72 13.21 -0.34 -9.70
N GLU A 73 13.35 -1.66 -9.79
CA GLU A 73 12.39 -2.51 -10.51
C GLU A 73 11.02 -2.50 -9.84
N GLU A 74 10.97 -2.66 -8.51
CA GLU A 74 9.72 -2.61 -7.76
C GLU A 74 9.06 -1.23 -7.82
N LEU A 75 9.84 -0.15 -7.72
CA LEU A 75 9.32 1.21 -7.86
C LEU A 75 8.70 1.42 -9.26
N ASN A 76 9.39 0.98 -10.31
CA ASN A 76 8.87 1.05 -11.68
C ASN A 76 7.59 0.21 -11.86
N LEU A 77 7.50 -0.95 -11.22
CA LEU A 77 6.30 -1.78 -11.25
C LEU A 77 5.14 -1.12 -10.50
N ILE A 78 5.40 -0.52 -9.34
CA ILE A 78 4.39 0.21 -8.57
C ILE A 78 3.89 1.41 -9.38
N ASP A 79 4.78 2.23 -9.95
CA ASP A 79 4.40 3.43 -10.70
C ASP A 79 3.56 3.10 -11.95
N LYS A 80 3.81 1.97 -12.62
CA LYS A 80 2.98 1.48 -13.74
C LYS A 80 1.57 1.06 -13.32
N ASN A 81 1.39 0.66 -12.06
CA ASN A 81 0.13 0.16 -11.52
C ASN A 81 -0.54 1.14 -10.55
N SER A 82 0.03 2.33 -10.34
CA SER A 82 -0.51 3.39 -9.48
C SER A 82 -1.57 4.24 -10.17
#